data_AF-A0A7T8JZH8-F1
#
_entry.id   AF-A0A7T8JZH8-F1
#
_cell.length_a   1.000
_cell.length_b   1.000
_cell.length_c   1.000
_cell.angle_alpha   90.00
_cell.angle_beta   90.00
_cell.angle_gamma   90.00
#
_symmetry.space_group_name_H-M   'P 1'
#
loop_
_entity.id
_entity.type
_entity.pdbx_description
1 polymer ?
#
loop_
_entity_poly.entity_id
_entity_poly.type
_entity_poly.pdbx_seq_one_letter_code
_entity_poly.pdbx_strand_id
1 'polypeptide(L)'
;MCFSSFNNANTNPKRGVTILVRSNLNPSLIFRCVEGNLIKIQCNFKGTSFDVIGLYGPNTDDPNFFKSKLLPCITHRPTIIAGDFNIKLKLYRDTSSTADNSHPRATKILSSIISSFRFKDVACEANDLQHTFFSTDKNHRPVSSRIDLFLIKGFLQEAIKKYNVIDSKLSDHKAIHMDLDPLEKEVRNKKQWILNSRLLKEPEINKKIESIIQEASHNLRAEQDIFLLVEYMLARIKTFCRGEGAKIAFNRKKQINKIESISR
;
A
#
# COMPACT_ATOMS: atom_id res chain seq x y z
N MET A 1 7.41 14.95 1.08
CA MET A 1 6.16 15.34 0.38
C MET A 1 5.26 15.98 1.40
N CYS A 2 4.48 17.00 1.04
CA CYS A 2 3.50 17.61 1.93
C CYS A 2 2.10 17.36 1.39
N PHE A 3 1.17 17.04 2.28
CA PHE A 3 -0.23 16.78 1.98
C PHE A 3 -1.07 17.81 2.72
N SER A 4 -2.01 18.44 2.02
CA SER A 4 -2.98 19.33 2.64
C SER A 4 -4.34 19.12 1.98
N SER A 5 -5.36 19.05 2.82
CA SER A 5 -6.76 19.11 2.41
C SER A 5 -7.35 20.42 2.90
N PHE A 6 -8.08 21.13 2.05
CA PHE A 6 -8.63 22.46 2.37
C PHE A 6 -9.94 22.71 1.63
N ASN A 7 -10.69 23.72 2.08
CA ASN A 7 -11.86 24.23 1.37
C ASN A 7 -11.42 25.25 0.30
N ASN A 8 -11.79 25.02 -0.96
CA ASN A 8 -11.43 25.89 -2.08
C ASN A 8 -12.29 27.16 -2.11
N ALA A 9 -11.69 28.32 -2.39
CA ALA A 9 -12.33 29.64 -2.31
C ALA A 9 -13.11 30.07 -3.57
N ASN A 10 -13.08 29.31 -4.68
CA ASN A 10 -13.79 29.68 -5.91
C ASN A 10 -15.02 28.81 -6.25
N THR A 11 -16.09 29.51 -6.66
CA THR A 11 -17.40 29.16 -7.25
C THR A 11 -18.09 27.81 -6.95
N ASN A 12 -17.69 27.10 -5.90
CA ASN A 12 -18.50 26.18 -5.10
C ASN A 12 -17.58 25.59 -4.01
N PRO A 13 -17.58 26.12 -2.77
CA PRO A 13 -16.58 25.81 -1.75
C PRO A 13 -16.83 24.42 -1.16
N LYS A 14 -16.44 23.38 -1.88
CA LYS A 14 -16.59 22.01 -1.42
C LYS A 14 -15.35 21.21 -1.81
N ARG A 15 -14.40 21.16 -0.87
CA ARG A 15 -13.31 20.18 -0.79
C ARG A 15 -12.18 20.38 -1.81
N GLY A 16 -10.96 20.13 -1.37
CA GLY A 16 -9.76 20.27 -2.19
C GLY A 16 -8.60 19.53 -1.54
N VAL A 17 -7.79 18.87 -2.35
CA VAL A 17 -6.55 18.20 -1.95
C VAL A 17 -5.40 18.81 -2.72
N THR A 18 -4.25 18.97 -2.08
CA THR A 18 -2.99 19.34 -2.72
C THR A 18 -1.86 18.47 -2.23
N ILE A 19 -1.00 18.06 -3.17
CA ILE A 19 0.21 17.31 -2.92
C ILE A 19 1.39 18.15 -3.40
N LEU A 20 2.25 18.57 -2.48
CA LEU A 20 3.49 19.26 -2.81
C LEU A 20 4.65 18.26 -2.82
N VAL A 21 5.33 18.20 -3.95
CA VAL A 21 6.37 17.21 -4.22
C VAL A 21 7.64 17.93 -4.65
N ARG A 22 8.78 17.48 -4.12
CA ARG A 22 10.09 17.95 -4.58
C ARG A 22 10.34 17.42 -6.00
N SER A 23 10.92 18.25 -6.86
CA SER A 23 11.18 17.92 -8.26
C SER A 23 12.05 16.67 -8.45
N ASN A 24 12.94 16.37 -7.51
CA ASN A 24 13.81 15.19 -7.53
C ASN A 24 13.06 13.85 -7.40
N LEU A 25 11.76 13.86 -7.11
CA LEU A 25 10.90 12.68 -7.13
C LEU A 25 10.20 12.47 -8.48
N ASN A 26 10.53 13.27 -9.49
CA ASN A 26 9.98 13.21 -10.86
C ASN A 26 8.46 12.94 -10.88
N PRO A 27 7.64 13.83 -10.26
CA PRO A 27 6.22 13.58 -10.11
C PRO A 27 5.47 13.68 -11.45
N SER A 28 4.59 12.73 -11.69
CA SER A 28 3.65 12.72 -12.81
C SER A 28 2.23 12.65 -12.30
N LEU A 29 1.38 13.60 -12.70
CA LEU A 29 -0.05 13.54 -12.39
C LEU A 29 -0.70 12.39 -13.15
N ILE A 30 -1.34 11.47 -12.43
CA ILE A 30 -2.01 10.30 -13.02
C ILE A 30 -3.51 10.48 -13.04
N PHE A 31 -4.08 11.00 -11.95
CA PHE A 31 -5.52 11.16 -11.82
C PHE A 31 -5.85 12.31 -10.87
N ARG A 32 -6.90 13.05 -11.21
CA ARG A 32 -7.54 14.03 -10.34
C ARG A 32 -9.04 13.87 -10.45
N CYS A 33 -9.70 13.72 -9.31
CA CYS A 33 -11.15 13.64 -9.26
C CYS A 33 -11.75 15.03 -9.51
N VAL A 34 -12.88 15.09 -10.22
CA VAL A 34 -13.56 16.35 -10.59
C VAL A 34 -13.96 17.13 -9.34
N GLU A 35 -14.43 16.43 -8.31
CA GLU A 35 -14.82 17.03 -7.03
C GLU A 35 -13.62 17.44 -6.16
N GLY A 36 -12.39 17.29 -6.65
CA GLY A 36 -11.18 17.83 -6.03
C GLY A 36 -10.71 17.10 -4.76
N ASN A 37 -11.41 16.06 -4.32
CA ASN A 37 -11.18 15.40 -3.04
C ASN A 37 -10.37 14.08 -3.14
N LEU A 38 -9.79 13.81 -4.30
CA LEU A 38 -8.88 12.69 -4.54
C LEU A 38 -7.90 13.04 -5.68
N ILE A 39 -6.60 12.92 -5.41
CA ILE A 39 -5.53 13.13 -6.40
C ILE A 39 -4.57 11.95 -6.30
N LYS A 40 -4.18 11.42 -7.45
CA LYS A 40 -3.10 10.44 -7.57
C LYS A 40 -1.99 11.00 -8.44
N ILE A 41 -0.78 10.91 -7.91
CA ILE A 41 0.45 11.12 -8.66
C ILE A 41 1.28 9.84 -8.62
N GLN A 42 2.17 9.71 -9.59
CA GLN A 42 3.25 8.75 -9.57
C GLN A 42 4.55 9.49 -9.33
N CYS A 43 5.39 8.95 -8.45
CA CYS A 43 6.73 9.45 -8.18
C CYS A 43 7.75 8.39 -8.56
N ASN A 44 8.98 8.82 -8.85
CA ASN A 44 10.13 7.96 -9.03
C ASN A 44 11.28 8.43 -8.13
N PHE A 45 11.86 7.51 -7.37
CA PHE A 45 13.07 7.76 -6.60
C PHE A 45 14.11 6.69 -6.90
N LYS A 46 15.27 7.12 -7.42
CA LYS A 46 16.41 6.25 -7.76
C LYS A 46 16.00 5.02 -8.59
N GLY A 47 15.20 5.24 -9.65
CA GLY A 47 14.75 4.18 -10.54
C GLY A 47 13.56 3.36 -10.02
N THR A 48 13.11 3.59 -8.78
CA THR A 48 11.96 2.90 -8.21
C THR A 48 10.72 3.80 -8.24
N SER A 49 9.69 3.35 -8.97
CA SER A 49 8.41 4.07 -9.04
C SER A 49 7.43 3.65 -7.95
N PHE A 50 6.71 4.62 -7.40
CA PHE A 50 5.66 4.42 -6.42
C PHE A 50 4.52 5.42 -6.62
N ASP A 51 3.32 5.03 -6.19
CA ASP A 51 2.13 5.85 -6.29
C ASP A 51 1.91 6.64 -4.98
N VAL A 52 1.41 7.87 -5.11
CA VAL A 52 0.99 8.69 -3.98
C VAL A 52 -0.43 9.17 -4.23
N ILE A 53 -1.32 8.86 -3.30
CA ILE A 53 -2.73 9.21 -3.36
C ILE A 53 -3.05 10.13 -2.18
N GLY A 54 -3.40 11.37 -2.49
CA GLY A 54 -3.94 12.33 -1.53
C GLY A 54 -5.46 12.29 -1.56
N LEU A 55 -6.13 12.28 -0.41
CA LEU A 55 -7.60 12.30 -0.35
C LEU A 55 -8.16 13.19 0.75
N TYR A 56 -9.41 13.60 0.54
CA TYR A 56 -10.28 14.20 1.53
C TYR A 56 -11.63 13.46 1.51
N GLY A 57 -11.84 12.61 2.50
CA GLY A 57 -12.99 11.72 2.61
C GLY A 57 -14.30 12.49 2.84
N PRO A 58 -15.46 11.91 2.47
CA PRO A 58 -16.76 12.53 2.71
C PRO A 58 -17.12 12.59 4.21
N ASN A 59 -17.75 13.69 4.64
CA ASN A 59 -18.29 13.81 6.01
C ASN A 59 -19.53 12.94 6.27
N THR A 60 -20.07 12.28 5.24
CA THR A 60 -21.25 11.41 5.27
C THR A 60 -20.86 9.96 5.03
N ASP A 61 -21.72 9.01 5.40
CA ASP A 61 -21.44 7.57 5.18
C ASP A 61 -21.60 7.19 3.71
N ASP A 62 -20.61 7.57 2.90
CA ASP A 62 -20.56 7.38 1.46
C ASP A 62 -19.53 6.30 1.08
N PRO A 63 -19.93 5.01 1.05
CA PRO A 63 -19.06 3.93 0.61
C PRO A 63 -18.64 4.02 -0.86
N ASN A 64 -19.36 4.76 -1.71
CA ASN A 64 -19.04 4.87 -3.13
C ASN A 64 -17.77 5.70 -3.36
N PHE A 65 -17.45 6.64 -2.47
CA PHE A 65 -16.16 7.32 -2.51
C PHE A 65 -14.99 6.32 -2.48
N PHE A 66 -15.00 5.39 -1.53
CA PHE A 66 -13.93 4.40 -1.41
C PHE A 66 -14.02 3.33 -2.50
N LYS A 67 -15.22 2.84 -2.82
CA LYS A 67 -15.44 1.76 -3.80
C LYS A 67 -15.22 2.19 -5.25
N SER A 68 -15.70 3.36 -5.64
CA SER A 68 -15.74 3.78 -7.05
C SER A 68 -14.71 4.84 -7.39
N LYS A 69 -14.12 5.53 -6.40
CA LYS A 69 -13.07 6.54 -6.64
C LYS A 69 -11.71 6.08 -6.15
N LEU A 70 -11.58 5.67 -4.89
CA LEU A 70 -10.29 5.25 -4.34
C LEU A 70 -9.82 3.91 -4.94
N LEU A 71 -10.65 2.87 -4.90
CA LEU A 71 -10.27 1.52 -5.33
C LEU A 71 -9.69 1.45 -6.76
N PRO A 72 -10.28 2.09 -7.79
CA PRO A 72 -9.69 2.10 -9.14
C PRO A 72 -8.32 2.77 -9.23
N CYS A 73 -7.98 3.65 -8.29
CA CYS A 73 -6.67 4.31 -8.24
C CYS A 73 -5.56 3.37 -7.73
N ILE A 74 -5.92 2.25 -7.08
CA ILE A 74 -4.97 1.35 -6.45
C ILE A 74 -4.44 0.33 -7.47
N THR A 75 -3.13 0.31 -7.66
CA THR A 75 -2.44 -0.60 -8.60
C THR A 75 -1.57 -1.61 -7.84
N HIS A 76 -0.77 -2.43 -8.54
CA HIS A 76 0.21 -3.30 -7.90
C HIS A 76 1.46 -2.55 -7.38
N ARG A 77 1.65 -1.27 -7.75
CA ARG A 77 2.83 -0.50 -7.34
C ARG A 77 2.83 -0.25 -5.83
N PRO A 78 4.00 -0.10 -5.21
CA PRO A 78 4.12 0.47 -3.86
C PRO A 78 3.36 1.79 -3.80
N THR A 79 2.58 2.01 -2.75
CA THR A 79 1.65 3.15 -2.68
C THR A 79 1.63 3.75 -1.29
N ILE A 80 1.56 5.08 -1.23
CA ILE A 80 1.22 5.87 -0.04
C ILE A 80 -0.15 6.49 -0.29
N ILE A 81 -1.11 6.25 0.59
CA ILE A 81 -2.39 6.95 0.62
C ILE A 81 -2.41 7.80 1.89
N ALA A 82 -2.64 9.11 1.76
CA ALA A 82 -2.59 10.04 2.87
C ALA A 82 -3.67 11.12 2.78
N GLY A 83 -4.11 11.60 3.94
CA GLY A 83 -5.03 12.72 4.07
C GLY A 83 -6.05 12.49 5.17
N ASP A 84 -7.09 13.33 5.17
CA ASP A 84 -8.24 13.21 6.06
C ASP A 84 -9.24 12.23 5.45
N PHE A 85 -9.42 11.08 6.08
CA PHE A 85 -10.35 10.06 5.61
C PHE A 85 -11.79 10.31 6.03
N ASN A 86 -12.04 11.17 7.03
CA ASN A 86 -13.32 11.31 7.72
C ASN A 86 -13.89 9.96 8.21
N ILE A 87 -13.03 8.98 8.50
CA ILE A 87 -13.39 7.63 8.95
C ILE A 87 -12.60 7.27 10.20
N LYS A 88 -13.32 6.76 11.20
CA LYS A 88 -12.74 6.14 12.41
C LYS A 88 -12.67 4.64 12.17
N LEU A 89 -11.49 4.11 11.78
CA LEU A 89 -11.32 2.70 11.40
C LEU A 89 -11.68 1.73 12.53
N LYS A 90 -11.34 2.10 13.77
CA LYS A 90 -11.60 1.34 15.00
C LYS A 90 -12.05 2.30 16.11
N LEU A 91 -13.34 2.28 16.43
CA LEU A 91 -13.93 3.22 17.39
C LEU A 91 -13.19 3.30 18.72
N TYR A 92 -12.80 2.16 19.30
CA TYR A 92 -12.16 2.09 20.63
C TYR A 92 -10.83 2.83 20.74
N ARG A 93 -10.17 3.16 19.62
CA ARG A 93 -8.86 3.82 19.59
C ARG A 93 -8.78 5.05 18.68
N ASP A 94 -9.77 5.25 17.82
CA ASP A 94 -9.76 6.33 16.82
C ASP A 94 -10.71 7.47 17.19
N THR A 95 -11.41 7.38 18.33
CA THR A 95 -12.31 8.45 18.81
C THR A 95 -12.47 8.37 20.32
N SER A 96 -12.58 9.53 20.97
CA SER A 96 -12.95 9.63 22.39
C SER A 96 -14.48 9.59 22.60
N SER A 97 -15.27 9.71 21.53
CA SER A 97 -16.73 9.61 21.61
C SER A 97 -17.19 8.18 21.91
N THR A 98 -18.19 8.06 22.78
CA THR A 98 -18.89 6.81 23.08
C THR A 98 -20.05 6.51 22.12
N ALA A 99 -20.27 7.37 21.12
CA ALA A 99 -21.32 7.17 20.12
C ALA A 99 -20.95 6.07 19.11
N ASP A 100 -21.97 5.47 18.50
CA ASP A 100 -21.79 4.49 17.42
C ASP A 100 -21.05 5.08 16.22
N ASN A 101 -20.51 4.18 15.38
CA ASN A 101 -19.82 4.58 14.16
C ASN A 101 -20.78 5.36 13.25
N SER A 102 -20.45 6.63 12.99
CA SER A 102 -21.19 7.50 12.06
C SER A 102 -21.08 7.05 10.60
N HIS A 103 -20.09 6.22 10.26
CA HIS A 103 -19.76 5.86 8.88
C HIS A 103 -19.53 4.35 8.69
N PRO A 104 -20.48 3.48 9.07
CA PRO A 104 -20.24 2.04 9.13
C PRO A 104 -20.03 1.40 7.76
N ARG A 105 -20.75 1.85 6.71
CA ARG A 105 -20.62 1.26 5.37
C ARG A 105 -19.30 1.66 4.73
N ALA A 106 -18.95 2.94 4.80
CA ALA A 106 -17.69 3.45 4.31
C ALA A 106 -16.50 2.82 5.05
N THR A 107 -16.58 2.69 6.38
CA THR A 107 -15.56 2.00 7.19
C THR A 107 -15.36 0.55 6.75
N LYS A 108 -16.45 -0.17 6.46
CA LYS A 108 -16.38 -1.57 5.98
C LYS A 108 -15.66 -1.66 4.64
N ILE A 109 -16.00 -0.80 3.67
CA ILE A 109 -15.34 -0.79 2.36
C ILE A 109 -13.86 -0.43 2.51
N LEU A 110 -13.52 0.62 3.24
CA LEU A 110 -12.13 1.02 3.45
C LEU A 110 -11.33 -0.07 4.15
N SER A 111 -11.89 -0.73 5.16
CA SER A 111 -11.24 -1.86 5.84
C SER A 111 -10.98 -3.03 4.90
N SER A 112 -11.93 -3.34 4.01
CA SER A 112 -11.75 -4.35 2.97
C SER A 112 -10.63 -3.98 2.01
N ILE A 113 -10.57 -2.72 1.56
CA ILE A 113 -9.48 -2.23 0.69
C ILE A 113 -8.12 -2.36 1.40
N ILE A 114 -8.04 -1.94 2.66
CA ILE A 114 -6.81 -2.03 3.45
C ILE A 114 -6.33 -3.49 3.52
N SER A 115 -7.23 -4.42 3.85
CA SER A 115 -6.92 -5.84 3.97
C SER A 115 -6.52 -6.44 2.63
N SER A 116 -7.32 -6.26 1.58
CA SER A 116 -7.10 -6.92 0.28
C SER A 116 -5.82 -6.45 -0.42
N PHE A 117 -5.50 -5.17 -0.29
CA PHE A 117 -4.29 -4.61 -0.92
C PHE A 117 -3.11 -4.55 0.04
N ARG A 118 -3.23 -5.18 1.21
CA ARG A 118 -2.19 -5.30 2.25
C ARG A 118 -1.61 -3.94 2.65
N PHE A 119 -2.45 -2.92 2.72
CA PHE A 119 -2.03 -1.64 3.30
C PHE A 119 -1.84 -1.79 4.80
N LYS A 120 -0.87 -1.04 5.32
CA LYS A 120 -0.65 -0.88 6.75
C LYS A 120 -0.95 0.55 7.14
N ASP A 121 -1.64 0.72 8.25
CA ASP A 121 -1.81 2.01 8.92
C ASP A 121 -0.50 2.34 9.65
N VAL A 122 0.19 3.39 9.21
CA VAL A 122 1.52 3.75 9.72
C VAL A 122 1.48 4.08 11.22
N ALA A 123 0.40 4.70 11.69
CA ALA A 123 0.21 5.01 13.11
C ALA A 123 0.19 3.73 13.97
N CYS A 124 -0.42 2.66 13.46
CA CYS A 124 -0.43 1.36 14.13
C CYS A 124 0.95 0.71 14.14
N GLU A 125 1.69 0.79 13.02
CA GLU A 125 3.04 0.23 12.93
C GLU A 125 4.04 0.98 13.82
N ALA A 126 3.84 2.28 14.00
CA ALA A 126 4.63 3.12 14.90
C ALA A 126 4.19 3.02 16.38
N ASN A 127 3.06 2.34 16.65
CA ASN A 127 2.40 2.33 17.96
C ASN A 127 2.13 3.75 18.52
N ASP A 128 1.80 4.69 17.63
CA ASP A 128 1.47 6.08 17.96
C ASP A 128 0.08 6.41 17.40
N LEU A 129 -0.94 6.20 18.24
CA LEU A 129 -2.35 6.32 17.89
C LEU A 129 -2.96 7.67 18.32
N GLN A 130 -2.15 8.72 18.38
CA GLN A 130 -2.62 10.05 18.77
C GLN A 130 -3.76 10.54 17.88
N HIS A 131 -4.74 11.21 18.50
CA HIS A 131 -5.84 11.87 17.80
C HIS A 131 -5.35 13.12 17.08
N THR A 132 -5.85 13.31 15.86
CA THR A 132 -5.42 14.36 14.96
C THR A 132 -6.47 15.45 14.80
N PHE A 133 -7.74 15.17 15.07
CA PHE A 133 -8.85 16.12 14.91
C PHE A 133 -9.58 16.36 16.23
N PHE A 134 -9.97 17.60 16.50
CA PHE A 134 -10.70 18.01 17.70
C PHE A 134 -11.99 18.75 17.32
N SER A 135 -13.11 18.33 17.91
CA SER A 135 -14.44 18.89 17.65
C SER A 135 -15.30 18.83 18.91
N THR A 136 -16.55 19.26 18.80
CA THR A 136 -17.57 19.12 19.85
C THR A 136 -18.71 18.25 19.37
N ASP A 137 -19.20 17.35 20.22
CA ASP A 137 -20.40 16.56 19.91
C ASP A 137 -21.70 17.39 20.03
N LYS A 138 -22.83 16.75 19.72
CA LYS A 138 -24.18 17.32 19.82
C LYS A 138 -24.57 17.78 21.23
N ASN A 139 -23.86 17.33 22.27
CA ASN A 139 -24.08 17.69 23.67
C ASN A 139 -23.03 18.70 24.16
N HIS A 140 -22.32 19.36 23.23
CA HIS A 140 -21.24 20.32 23.52
C HIS A 140 -20.06 19.73 24.30
N ARG A 141 -19.85 18.41 24.22
CA ARG A 141 -18.69 17.75 24.85
C ARG A 141 -17.52 17.73 23.89
N PRO A 142 -16.29 18.02 24.34
CA PRO A 142 -15.09 17.85 23.52
C PRO A 142 -14.93 16.41 23.05
N VAL A 143 -14.75 16.23 21.75
CA VAL A 143 -14.46 14.95 21.12
C VAL A 143 -13.19 15.09 20.30
N SER A 144 -12.32 14.10 20.42
CA SER A 144 -11.12 13.99 19.59
C SER A 144 -11.17 12.69 18.80
N SER A 145 -10.60 12.70 17.59
CA SER A 145 -10.55 11.52 16.74
C SER A 145 -9.30 11.48 15.87
N ARG A 146 -8.95 10.27 15.44
CA ARG A 146 -7.87 9.98 14.51
C ARG A 146 -8.47 9.63 13.14
N ILE A 147 -8.64 10.66 12.32
CA ILE A 147 -9.24 10.54 10.97
C ILE A 147 -8.25 10.88 9.85
N ASP A 148 -7.10 11.48 10.21
CA ASP A 148 -5.97 11.66 9.31
C ASP A 148 -5.10 10.40 9.35
N LEU A 149 -4.92 9.75 8.20
CA LEU A 149 -4.20 8.47 8.12
C LEU A 149 -3.10 8.52 7.08
N PHE A 150 -2.04 7.75 7.33
CA PHE A 150 -1.12 7.28 6.31
C PHE A 150 -1.30 5.77 6.14
N LEU A 151 -1.75 5.34 4.97
CA LEU A 151 -1.82 3.94 4.58
C LEU A 151 -0.72 3.65 3.57
N ILE A 152 0.09 2.63 3.83
CA ILE A 152 1.26 2.33 3.00
C ILE A 152 1.35 0.86 2.62
N LYS A 153 1.83 0.57 1.41
CA LYS A 153 2.03 -0.81 0.93
C LYS A 153 3.29 -1.02 0.10
N GLY A 154 3.62 -2.30 -0.08
CA GLY A 154 4.83 -2.74 -0.78
C GLY A 154 6.07 -2.49 0.07
N PHE A 155 7.23 -2.38 -0.58
CA PHE A 155 8.51 -2.18 0.11
C PHE A 155 8.56 -0.92 0.97
N LEU A 156 7.67 0.05 0.73
CA LEU A 156 7.60 1.29 1.49
C LEU A 156 7.23 1.08 2.97
N GLN A 157 6.47 0.02 3.29
CA GLN A 157 6.16 -0.37 4.67
C GLN A 157 7.43 -0.59 5.49
N GLU A 158 8.43 -1.14 4.83
CA GLU A 158 9.69 -1.51 5.43
C GLU A 158 10.69 -0.35 5.52
N ALA A 159 10.41 0.76 4.83
CA ALA A 159 11.21 1.96 4.77
C ALA A 159 10.82 3.00 5.85
N ILE A 160 9.78 2.75 6.65
CA ILE A 160 9.35 3.67 7.71
C ILE A 160 10.45 3.79 8.75
N LYS A 161 10.88 5.04 9.02
CA LYS A 161 11.88 5.38 10.03
C LYS A 161 11.27 6.05 11.24
N LYS A 162 10.36 6.98 10.98
CA LYS A 162 9.74 7.81 12.01
C LYS A 162 8.32 8.15 11.63
N TYR A 163 7.49 8.29 12.64
CA TYR A 163 6.13 8.80 12.56
C TYR A 163 5.91 9.73 13.75
N ASN A 164 5.36 10.91 13.54
CA ASN A 164 4.96 11.80 14.62
C ASN A 164 3.71 12.59 14.23
N VAL A 165 2.90 12.91 15.23
CA VAL A 165 1.81 13.88 15.12
C VAL A 165 2.32 15.23 15.63
N ILE A 166 2.08 16.29 14.85
CA ILE A 166 2.58 17.65 15.09
C ILE A 166 1.38 18.57 15.30
N ASP A 167 1.33 19.25 16.44
CA ASP A 167 0.30 20.25 16.72
C ASP A 167 0.35 21.40 15.71
N SER A 168 -0.82 21.79 15.21
CA SER A 168 -0.99 22.95 14.35
C SER A 168 -1.83 23.99 15.07
N LYS A 169 -1.39 25.25 15.06
CA LYS A 169 -2.20 26.39 15.52
C LYS A 169 -3.09 26.96 14.41
N LEU A 170 -2.89 26.49 13.17
CA LEU A 170 -3.52 27.03 11.96
C LEU A 170 -4.70 26.17 11.48
N SER A 171 -4.93 25.02 12.11
CA SER A 171 -6.00 24.09 11.78
C SER A 171 -6.49 23.38 13.04
N ASP A 172 -7.75 22.99 13.02
CA ASP A 172 -8.42 22.02 13.89
C ASP A 172 -7.86 20.58 13.73
N HIS A 173 -7.04 20.34 12.71
CA HIS A 173 -6.26 19.14 12.52
C HIS A 173 -4.79 19.34 12.90
N LYS A 174 -4.22 18.35 13.58
CA LYS A 174 -2.79 18.15 13.74
C LYS A 174 -2.21 17.63 12.43
N ALA A 175 -0.99 18.05 12.10
CA ALA A 175 -0.26 17.51 10.96
C ALA A 175 0.35 16.16 11.31
N ILE A 176 0.46 15.26 10.34
CA ILE A 176 1.18 14.00 10.50
C ILE A 176 2.46 14.06 9.68
N HIS A 177 3.57 13.65 10.29
CA HIS A 177 4.88 13.60 9.67
C HIS A 177 5.43 12.18 9.68
N MET A 178 5.87 11.69 8.52
CA MET A 178 6.47 10.38 8.34
C MET A 178 7.79 10.50 7.59
N ASP A 179 8.84 9.90 8.15
CA ASP A 179 10.13 9.74 7.49
C ASP A 179 10.22 8.35 6.85
N LEU A 180 10.63 8.33 5.59
CA LEU A 180 10.88 7.12 4.81
C LEU A 180 12.34 7.11 4.36
N ASP A 181 13.04 6.01 4.67
CA ASP A 181 14.34 5.70 4.09
C ASP A 181 14.28 4.36 3.33
N PRO A 182 14.07 4.41 2.00
CA PRO A 182 14.05 3.21 1.17
C PRO A 182 15.45 2.59 0.97
N LEU A 183 16.53 3.29 1.30
CA LEU A 183 17.92 2.87 1.07
C LEU A 183 18.52 2.12 2.26
N GLU A 184 18.12 2.44 3.48
CA GLU A 184 18.63 1.73 4.66
C GLU A 184 18.33 0.21 4.63
N LYS A 185 17.39 -0.21 3.78
CA LYS A 185 17.07 -1.62 3.55
C LYS A 185 17.61 -2.25 2.27
N GLU A 186 18.29 -1.53 1.36
CA GLU A 186 19.16 -2.24 0.41
C GLU A 186 20.18 -3.11 1.18
N VAL A 187 20.49 -2.74 2.43
CA VAL A 187 21.34 -3.49 3.36
C VAL A 187 20.60 -4.62 4.12
N ARG A 188 19.27 -4.54 4.33
CA ARG A 188 18.48 -5.56 5.07
C ARG A 188 17.72 -6.54 4.18
N ASN A 189 17.67 -6.33 2.86
CA ASN A 189 17.08 -7.29 1.95
C ASN A 189 17.98 -8.52 1.81
N LYS A 190 17.68 -9.55 2.62
CA LYS A 190 17.95 -10.96 2.31
C LYS A 190 17.70 -11.16 0.81
N LYS A 191 18.76 -11.45 0.04
CA LYS A 191 18.79 -11.69 -1.41
C LYS A 191 17.39 -11.98 -1.96
N GLN A 192 16.76 -10.98 -2.57
CA GLN A 192 15.50 -11.20 -3.30
C GLN A 192 15.76 -12.34 -4.28
N TRP A 193 14.88 -13.34 -4.27
CA TRP A 193 15.06 -14.49 -5.14
C TRP A 193 14.79 -14.03 -6.57
N ILE A 194 15.82 -14.12 -7.41
CA ILE A 194 15.74 -13.85 -8.84
C ILE A 194 15.58 -15.20 -9.54
N LEU A 195 14.59 -15.31 -10.42
CA LEU A 195 14.43 -16.49 -11.26
C LEU A 195 15.64 -16.61 -12.18
N ASN A 196 16.32 -17.76 -12.13
CA ASN A 196 17.37 -18.07 -13.09
C ASN A 196 16.73 -18.34 -14.46
N SER A 197 16.77 -17.35 -15.36
CA SER A 197 16.16 -17.42 -16.69
C SER A 197 16.68 -18.57 -17.55
N ARG A 198 17.83 -19.17 -17.23
CA ARG A 198 18.31 -20.39 -17.91
C ARG A 198 17.38 -21.59 -17.69
N LEU A 199 16.67 -21.64 -16.56
CA LEU A 199 15.69 -22.71 -16.29
C LEU A 199 14.53 -22.68 -17.28
N LEU A 200 14.19 -21.50 -17.81
CA LEU A 200 13.12 -21.33 -18.80
C LEU A 200 13.52 -21.82 -20.20
N LYS A 201 14.75 -22.31 -20.39
CA LYS A 201 15.15 -22.96 -21.64
C LYS A 201 14.74 -24.44 -21.68
N GLU A 202 14.42 -25.04 -20.54
CA GLU A 202 13.98 -26.43 -20.45
C GLU A 202 12.47 -26.51 -20.70
N PRO A 203 12.01 -27.19 -21.77
CA PRO A 203 10.59 -27.22 -22.15
C PRO A 203 9.68 -27.76 -21.05
N GLU A 204 10.14 -28.74 -20.29
CA GLU A 204 9.39 -29.37 -19.20
C GLU A 204 9.19 -28.43 -18.00
N ILE A 205 10.16 -27.53 -17.74
CA ILE A 205 10.02 -26.49 -16.71
C ILE A 205 8.99 -25.46 -17.15
N ASN A 206 9.02 -25.02 -18.42
CA ASN A 206 8.04 -24.08 -18.96
C ASN A 206 6.62 -24.63 -18.90
N LYS A 207 6.39 -25.86 -19.39
CA LYS A 207 5.08 -26.52 -19.32
C LYS A 207 4.56 -26.59 -17.88
N LYS A 208 5.44 -26.87 -16.91
CA LYS A 208 5.03 -26.92 -15.51
C LYS A 208 4.66 -25.55 -14.94
N ILE A 209 5.41 -24.50 -15.30
CA ILE A 209 5.07 -23.12 -14.92
C ILE A 209 3.73 -22.71 -15.54
N GLU A 210 3.51 -23.00 -16.82
CA GLU A 210 2.23 -22.75 -17.51
C GLU A 210 1.07 -23.47 -16.82
N SER A 211 1.25 -24.73 -16.46
CA SER A 211 0.25 -25.50 -15.70
C SER A 211 -0.06 -24.86 -14.33
N ILE A 212 0.94 -24.36 -13.59
CA ILE A 212 0.71 -23.64 -12.33
C ILE A 212 -0.10 -22.37 -12.55
N ILE A 213 0.19 -21.62 -13.62
CA ILE A 213 -0.55 -20.40 -13.98
C ILE A 213 -1.98 -20.72 -14.36
N GLN A 214 -2.21 -21.76 -15.17
CA GLN A 214 -3.54 -22.18 -15.61
C GLN A 214 -4.39 -22.70 -14.44
N GLU A 215 -3.80 -23.50 -13.55
CA GLU A 215 -4.48 -24.01 -12.35
C GLU A 215 -4.92 -22.86 -11.43
N ALA A 216 -4.04 -21.90 -11.18
CA ALA A 216 -4.37 -20.73 -10.40
C ALA A 216 -5.42 -19.84 -11.10
N SER A 217 -5.34 -19.69 -12.42
CA SER A 217 -6.33 -18.95 -13.21
C SER A 217 -7.71 -19.62 -13.18
N HIS A 218 -7.78 -20.96 -13.13
CA HIS A 218 -9.04 -21.69 -13.02
C HIS A 218 -9.65 -21.60 -11.61
N ASN A 219 -8.81 -21.41 -10.59
CA ASN A 219 -9.23 -21.18 -9.21
C ASN A 219 -9.72 -19.75 -8.93
N LEU A 220 -9.78 -18.87 -9.93
CA LEU A 220 -10.49 -17.58 -9.88
C LEU A 220 -12.00 -17.83 -9.74
N ARG A 221 -12.44 -18.30 -8.57
CA ARG A 221 -13.84 -18.17 -8.16
C ARG A 221 -14.09 -16.70 -7.82
N ALA A 222 -15.30 -16.23 -8.09
CA ALA A 222 -15.73 -14.83 -8.12
C ALA A 222 -15.51 -13.99 -6.84
N GLU A 223 -14.83 -14.51 -5.81
CA GLU A 223 -14.58 -13.83 -4.54
C GLU A 223 -13.17 -14.08 -3.95
N GLN A 224 -12.20 -14.59 -4.71
CA GLN A 224 -10.81 -14.65 -4.22
C GLN A 224 -10.01 -13.41 -4.58
N ASP A 225 -9.32 -12.87 -3.58
CA ASP A 225 -8.41 -11.74 -3.69
C ASP A 225 -7.33 -12.01 -4.74
N ILE A 226 -7.38 -11.26 -5.85
CA ILE A 226 -6.42 -11.36 -6.96
C ILE A 226 -4.97 -11.23 -6.47
N PHE A 227 -4.71 -10.49 -5.39
CA PHE A 227 -3.38 -10.37 -4.80
C PHE A 227 -2.94 -11.66 -4.13
N LEU A 228 -3.84 -12.31 -3.38
CA LEU A 228 -3.56 -13.60 -2.76
C LEU A 228 -3.29 -14.67 -3.81
N LEU A 229 -4.03 -14.65 -4.92
CA LEU A 229 -3.81 -15.56 -6.02
C LEU A 229 -2.45 -15.35 -6.69
N VAL A 230 -2.07 -14.10 -6.95
CA VAL A 230 -0.75 -13.76 -7.51
C VAL A 230 0.37 -14.14 -6.56
N GLU A 231 0.24 -13.88 -5.25
CA GLU A 231 1.21 -14.32 -4.25
C GLU A 231 1.35 -15.84 -4.20
N TYR A 232 0.22 -16.56 -4.22
CA TYR A 232 0.18 -18.02 -4.27
C TYR A 232 0.86 -18.58 -5.52
N MET A 233 0.53 -18.03 -6.70
CA MET A 233 1.17 -18.39 -7.97
C MET A 233 2.69 -18.19 -7.92
N LEU A 234 3.13 -17.00 -7.51
CA LEU A 234 4.55 -16.66 -7.42
C LEU A 234 5.27 -17.56 -6.41
N ALA A 235 4.65 -17.87 -5.27
CA ALA A 235 5.22 -18.78 -4.27
C ALA A 235 5.40 -20.21 -4.81
N ARG A 236 4.43 -20.72 -5.57
CA ARG A 236 4.52 -22.05 -6.22
C ARG A 236 5.59 -22.10 -7.29
N ILE A 237 5.60 -21.12 -8.20
CA ILE A 237 6.61 -21.02 -9.26
C ILE A 237 8.01 -20.92 -8.64
N LYS A 238 8.18 -20.08 -7.62
CA LYS A 238 9.44 -19.91 -6.90
C LYS A 238 9.92 -21.20 -6.24
N THR A 239 9.04 -21.91 -5.54
CA THR A 239 9.38 -23.18 -4.87
C THR A 239 9.79 -24.25 -5.88
N PHE A 240 9.03 -24.38 -6.97
CA PHE A 240 9.34 -25.31 -8.05
C PHE A 240 10.69 -25.01 -8.70
N CYS A 241 10.91 -23.76 -9.14
CA CYS A 241 12.16 -23.37 -9.80
C CYS A 241 13.39 -23.51 -8.90
N ARG A 242 13.23 -23.31 -7.57
CA ARG A 242 14.31 -23.58 -6.61
C ARG A 242 14.68 -25.06 -6.55
N GLY A 243 13.68 -25.95 -6.53
CA GLY A 243 13.89 -27.39 -6.54
C GLY A 243 14.62 -27.84 -7.82
N GLU A 244 14.16 -27.40 -8.98
CA GLU A 244 14.78 -27.74 -10.26
C GLU A 244 16.19 -27.15 -10.40
N GLY A 245 16.39 -25.90 -9.98
CA GLY A 245 17.71 -25.28 -9.93
C GLY A 245 18.69 -26.06 -9.06
N ALA A 246 18.24 -26.56 -7.90
CA ALA A 246 19.07 -27.37 -7.01
C ALA A 246 19.41 -28.74 -7.64
N LYS A 247 18.46 -29.41 -8.29
CA LYS A 247 18.70 -30.67 -9.01
C LYS A 247 19.72 -30.51 -10.13
N ILE A 248 19.58 -29.47 -10.95
CA ILE A 248 20.52 -29.18 -12.05
C ILE A 248 21.91 -28.90 -11.51
N ALA A 249 22.03 -28.11 -10.43
CA ALA A 249 23.30 -27.82 -9.79
C ALA A 249 23.97 -29.09 -9.24
N PHE A 250 23.18 -29.96 -8.57
CA PHE A 250 23.66 -31.24 -8.06
C PHE A 250 24.18 -32.15 -9.18
N ASN A 251 23.43 -32.30 -10.27
CA ASN A 251 23.81 -33.13 -11.40
C ASN A 251 25.09 -32.62 -12.10
N ARG A 252 25.22 -31.30 -12.27
CA ARG A 252 26.45 -30.69 -12.81
C ARG A 252 27.66 -30.98 -11.93
N LYS A 253 27.53 -30.85 -10.61
CA LYS A 253 28.62 -31.16 -9.67
C LYS A 253 29.02 -32.64 -9.76
N LYS A 254 28.06 -33.55 -9.86
CA LYS A 254 28.32 -34.98 -10.06
C LYS A 254 29.06 -35.28 -11.36
N GLN A 255 28.70 -34.61 -12.46
CA GLN A 255 29.38 -34.76 -13.74
C GLN A 255 30.82 -34.23 -13.71
N ILE A 256 31.04 -33.04 -13.12
CA ILE A 256 32.37 -32.45 -12.96
C ILE A 256 33.27 -33.40 -12.16
N ASN A 257 32.80 -33.88 -11.00
CA ASN A 257 33.57 -34.81 -10.17
C ASN A 257 33.91 -36.11 -10.91
N LYS A 258 33.01 -36.60 -11.78
CA LYS A 258 33.26 -37.80 -12.60
C LYS A 258 34.33 -37.55 -13.67
N ILE A 259 34.32 -36.37 -14.30
CA ILE A 259 35.35 -35.98 -15.28
C ILE A 259 36.71 -35.84 -14.58
N GLU A 260 36.78 -35.15 -13.44
CA GLU A 260 38.00 -34.99 -12.65
C GLU A 260 38.58 -36.33 -12.16
N SER A 261 37.73 -37.31 -11.86
CA SER A 261 38.18 -38.66 -11.48
C SER A 261 38.72 -39.50 -12.64
N ILE A 262 38.41 -39.14 -13.90
CA ILE A 262 38.94 -39.81 -15.10
C ILE A 262 40.25 -39.14 -15.57
N SER A 263 40.48 -37.88 -15.20
CA SER A 263 41.69 -37.10 -15.53
C SER A 263 42.83 -37.24 -14.51
N ARG A 264 42.69 -38.12 -13.52
CA ARG A 264 43.75 -38.54 -12.58
C ARG A 264 44.10 -39.99 -12.84
#